data_AF-A0AAN6JBF4-F1
#
_entry.id   AF-A0AAN6JBF4-F1
#
_cell.length_a   1.000
_cell.length_b   1.000
_cell.length_c   1.000
_cell.angle_alpha   90.00
_cell.angle_beta   90.00
_cell.angle_gamma   90.00
#
_symmetry.space_group_name_H-M   'P 1'
#
loop_
_entity.id
_entity.type
_entity.pdbx_description
1 polymer ?
#
loop_
_entity_poly.entity_id
_entity_poly.type
_entity_poly.pdbx_seq_one_letter_code
_entity_poly.pdbx_strand_id
1 'polypeptide(L)'
;MATNGHATSVTTTETDQSHVASFWARYEHLKMHDVLKNVLLEDVLTRYENLVLKHSVYNSEVEAERALAHTALQREQQALANVSQLQHILNRDPFVLVLLDGDGMIFNDRYLRAGEAGGVKAAAVLHDAVQNWAAANVDGCPAEVKVTVRVFANLSGLAGVCTKAGLVASPSQLEEFARGFTRGKMLFDFVDVGPGKDRADVKVAEALRLFLYDYHCRQILFGCSLDNGYARVLEQYVESAEALQRVTLLEGVPFEKELAALPYPTAKFPSIFRDTKISIPPVDLLADPAPFRPRIDSRGLNAACEAFTPGRSNTNTPLSPYLPKRLSPIHSLQFTSSPDSLPQHLRTFSSTSVSSSDASNPPSSSWALVAKTSAFRPLTSAPTTSSYVGTTSTTTSVAKEILRNRAGHRVDEPLDYDREEVIRLKKLKMCNQHYIGGGCCHYNAGKSDKCPHKHEVK
;
A
#
# COMPACT_ATOMS: atom_id res chain seq x y z
N MET A 1 33.61 -115.94 101.84
CA MET A 1 34.26 -115.61 100.54
C MET A 1 33.35 -114.66 99.78
N ALA A 2 33.89 -113.87 98.85
CA ALA A 2 33.17 -112.76 98.22
C ALA A 2 33.29 -112.77 96.69
N THR A 3 32.25 -112.30 96.01
CA THR A 3 32.17 -111.72 94.65
C THR A 3 30.71 -111.24 94.47
N ASN A 4 30.36 -110.01 94.11
CA ASN A 4 30.69 -109.18 92.93
C ASN A 4 30.42 -109.92 91.59
N GLY A 5 29.57 -109.47 90.66
CA GLY A 5 28.70 -108.30 90.65
C GLY A 5 28.91 -107.44 89.39
N HIS A 6 27.98 -107.53 88.43
CA HIS A 6 27.84 -106.57 87.34
C HIS A 6 26.43 -106.61 86.74
N ALA A 7 25.83 -105.44 86.54
CA ALA A 7 24.64 -105.26 85.73
C ALA A 7 25.02 -104.30 84.59
N THR A 8 25.06 -104.80 83.36
CA THR A 8 25.56 -104.07 82.19
C THR A 8 24.48 -103.16 81.59
N SER A 9 24.50 -101.88 81.98
CA SER A 9 23.68 -100.83 81.37
C SER A 9 24.23 -100.42 80.00
N VAL A 10 23.77 -101.08 78.94
CA VAL A 10 24.25 -100.84 77.55
C VAL A 10 23.15 -100.29 76.63
N THR A 11 21.87 -100.43 76.98
CA THR A 11 20.72 -100.11 76.11
C THR A 11 20.31 -98.63 76.07
N THR A 12 20.93 -97.73 76.85
CA THR A 12 20.54 -96.31 76.93
C THR A 12 21.42 -95.37 76.08
N THR A 13 22.67 -95.75 75.79
CA THR A 13 23.64 -94.87 75.11
C THR A 13 23.36 -94.71 73.62
N GLU A 14 22.92 -95.76 72.93
CA GLU A 14 22.52 -95.69 71.51
C GLU A 14 21.25 -94.83 71.34
N THR A 15 20.29 -94.93 72.26
CA THR A 15 19.09 -94.09 72.25
C THR A 15 19.42 -92.62 72.48
N ASP A 16 20.29 -92.27 73.43
CA ASP A 16 20.70 -90.88 73.65
C ASP A 16 21.48 -90.31 72.46
N GLN A 17 22.38 -91.07 71.84
CA GLN A 17 23.09 -90.63 70.64
C GLN A 17 22.12 -90.39 69.46
N SER A 18 21.11 -91.25 69.28
CA SER A 18 20.06 -91.02 68.28
C SER A 18 19.24 -89.75 68.55
N HIS A 19 19.00 -89.43 69.82
CA HIS A 19 18.24 -88.25 70.23
C HIS A 19 19.04 -86.96 70.02
N VAL A 20 20.35 -86.97 70.32
CA VAL A 20 21.27 -85.86 70.02
C VAL A 20 21.40 -85.64 68.49
N ALA A 21 21.53 -86.71 67.70
CA ALA A 21 21.54 -86.62 66.25
C ALA A 21 20.22 -86.04 65.69
N SER A 22 19.08 -86.40 66.28
CA SER A 22 17.76 -85.84 65.95
C SER A 22 17.66 -84.33 66.24
N PHE A 23 18.32 -83.82 67.30
CA PHE A 23 18.39 -82.37 67.54
C PHE A 23 19.26 -81.66 66.49
N TRP A 24 20.43 -82.21 66.15
CA TRP A 24 21.29 -81.62 65.11
C TRP A 24 20.62 -81.60 63.72
N ALA A 25 19.92 -82.67 63.35
CA ALA A 25 19.15 -82.70 62.10
C ALA A 25 18.03 -81.64 62.07
N ARG A 26 17.33 -81.43 63.21
CA ARG A 26 16.33 -80.35 63.35
C ARG A 26 16.96 -78.95 63.29
N TYR A 27 18.14 -78.76 63.88
CA TYR A 27 18.88 -77.50 63.83
C TYR A 27 19.32 -77.15 62.40
N GLU A 28 19.95 -78.08 61.67
CA GLU A 28 20.36 -77.83 60.28
C GLU A 28 19.15 -77.62 59.35
N HIS A 29 18.02 -78.28 59.59
CA HIS A 29 16.77 -78.01 58.88
C HIS A 29 16.20 -76.61 59.16
N LEU A 30 16.24 -76.14 60.41
CA LEU A 30 15.83 -74.77 60.76
C LEU A 30 16.75 -73.72 60.11
N LYS A 31 18.07 -73.94 60.17
CA LYS A 31 19.10 -73.11 59.53
C LYS A 31 18.92 -73.05 58.00
N MET A 32 18.62 -74.18 57.35
CA MET A 32 18.27 -74.22 55.92
C MET A 32 16.98 -73.43 55.62
N HIS A 33 15.96 -73.54 56.48
CA HIS A 33 14.73 -72.78 56.35
C HIS A 33 14.95 -71.27 56.53
N ASP A 34 15.82 -70.85 57.45
CA ASP A 34 16.16 -69.43 57.63
C ASP A 34 16.97 -68.87 56.44
N VAL A 35 17.86 -69.66 55.83
CA VAL A 35 18.50 -69.28 54.55
C VAL A 35 17.44 -69.11 53.44
N LEU A 36 16.47 -70.02 53.32
CA LEU A 36 15.40 -69.92 52.33
C LEU A 36 14.48 -68.70 52.58
N LYS A 37 14.20 -68.34 53.84
CA LYS A 37 13.49 -67.09 54.18
C LYS A 37 14.27 -65.87 53.74
N ASN A 38 15.59 -65.83 53.98
CA ASN A 38 16.42 -64.68 53.62
C ASN A 38 16.47 -64.51 52.09
N VAL A 39 16.66 -65.58 51.33
CA VAL A 39 16.61 -65.55 49.85
C VAL A 39 15.23 -65.06 49.35
N LEU A 40 14.13 -65.49 49.98
CA LEU A 40 12.79 -65.00 49.64
C LEU A 40 12.60 -63.52 50.00
N LEU A 41 13.13 -63.06 51.13
CA LEU A 41 13.10 -61.65 51.53
C LEU A 41 13.92 -60.79 50.56
N GLU A 42 15.11 -61.24 50.16
CA GLU A 42 15.96 -60.57 49.16
C GLU A 42 15.28 -60.47 47.79
N ASP A 43 14.62 -61.53 47.32
CA ASP A 43 13.82 -61.51 46.08
C ASP A 43 12.61 -60.56 46.18
N VAL A 44 11.89 -60.55 47.31
CA VAL A 44 10.77 -59.63 47.56
C VAL A 44 11.24 -58.16 47.62
N LEU A 45 12.35 -57.87 48.31
CA LEU A 45 12.95 -56.54 48.38
C LEU A 45 13.42 -56.08 46.99
N THR A 46 14.15 -56.93 46.26
CA THR A 46 14.62 -56.65 44.90
C THR A 46 13.47 -56.34 43.95
N ARG A 47 12.36 -57.09 44.03
CA ARG A 47 11.14 -56.83 43.24
C ARG A 47 10.46 -55.53 43.65
N TYR A 48 10.42 -55.21 44.93
CA TYR A 48 9.86 -53.96 45.45
C TYR A 48 10.67 -52.73 44.98
N GLU A 49 12.00 -52.77 45.08
CA GLU A 49 12.89 -51.71 44.56
C GLU A 49 12.69 -51.51 43.05
N ASN A 50 12.65 -52.59 42.27
CA ASN A 50 12.37 -52.53 40.84
C ASN A 50 10.97 -51.96 40.53
N LEU A 51 9.97 -52.23 41.36
CA LEU A 51 8.62 -51.68 41.20
C LEU A 51 8.58 -50.18 41.53
N VAL A 52 9.26 -49.75 42.60
CA VAL A 52 9.37 -48.33 42.99
C VAL A 52 10.10 -47.53 41.90
N LEU A 53 11.20 -48.06 41.36
CA LEU A 53 11.93 -47.43 40.25
C LEU A 53 11.05 -47.30 39.00
N LYS A 54 10.36 -48.37 38.59
CA LYS A 54 9.44 -48.34 37.43
C LYS A 54 8.28 -47.36 37.63
N HIS A 55 7.70 -47.31 38.83
CA HIS A 55 6.64 -46.35 39.16
C HIS A 55 7.16 -44.91 39.12
N SER A 56 8.38 -44.64 39.61
CA SER A 56 9.00 -43.32 39.52
C SER A 56 9.26 -42.87 38.08
N VAL A 57 9.74 -43.77 37.22
CA VAL A 57 9.95 -43.49 35.79
C VAL A 57 8.61 -43.23 35.10
N TYR A 58 7.62 -44.11 35.28
CA TYR A 58 6.30 -43.99 34.69
C TYR A 58 5.60 -42.67 35.06
N ASN A 59 5.69 -42.24 36.32
CA ASN A 59 5.11 -40.95 36.74
C ASN A 59 5.82 -39.77 36.05
N SER A 60 7.14 -39.80 35.91
CA SER A 60 7.92 -38.78 35.19
C SER A 60 7.57 -38.74 33.70
N GLU A 61 7.37 -39.89 33.06
CA GLU A 61 6.93 -40.00 31.66
C GLU A 61 5.52 -39.43 31.47
N VAL A 62 4.58 -39.78 32.35
CA VAL A 62 3.19 -39.27 32.33
C VAL A 62 3.12 -37.76 32.63
N GLU A 63 3.97 -37.24 33.51
CA GLU A 63 4.08 -35.80 33.76
C GLU A 63 4.66 -35.05 32.55
N ALA A 64 5.70 -35.59 31.90
CA ALA A 64 6.25 -35.04 30.67
C ALA A 64 5.24 -35.07 29.51
N GLU A 65 4.51 -36.17 29.32
CA GLU A 65 3.45 -36.29 28.31
C GLU A 65 2.33 -35.27 28.55
N ARG A 66 1.86 -35.12 29.80
CA ARG A 66 0.86 -34.11 30.18
C ARG A 66 1.35 -32.68 29.91
N ALA A 67 2.61 -32.37 30.22
CA ALA A 67 3.20 -31.06 29.95
C ALA A 67 3.30 -30.77 28.44
N LEU A 68 3.67 -31.77 27.63
CA LEU A 68 3.67 -31.68 26.17
C LEU A 68 2.27 -31.50 25.60
N ALA A 69 1.28 -32.28 26.06
CA ALA A 69 -0.11 -32.19 25.64
C ALA A 69 -0.74 -30.82 25.98
N HIS A 70 -0.51 -30.32 27.20
CA HIS A 70 -0.94 -28.97 27.60
C HIS A 70 -0.30 -27.89 26.71
N THR A 71 1.01 -28.00 26.43
CA THR A 71 1.74 -27.06 25.57
C THR A 71 1.25 -27.11 24.12
N ALA A 72 0.88 -28.29 23.61
CA ALA A 72 0.30 -28.45 22.28
C ALA A 72 -1.09 -27.79 22.19
N LEU A 73 -1.98 -28.10 23.14
CA LEU A 73 -3.32 -27.52 23.22
C LEU A 73 -3.27 -25.98 23.35
N GLN A 74 -2.35 -25.44 24.14
CA GLN A 74 -2.18 -24.00 24.28
C GLN A 74 -1.73 -23.33 22.96
N ARG A 75 -0.84 -23.98 22.19
CA ARG A 75 -0.42 -23.50 20.86
C ARG A 75 -1.57 -23.56 19.85
N GLU A 76 -2.37 -24.61 19.87
CA GLU A 76 -3.56 -24.75 19.02
C GLU A 76 -4.60 -23.66 19.33
N GLN A 77 -4.93 -23.45 20.60
CA GLN A 77 -5.83 -22.37 21.04
C GLN A 77 -5.31 -20.99 20.61
N GLN A 78 -4.01 -20.74 20.74
CA GLN A 78 -3.40 -19.49 20.28
C GLN A 78 -3.45 -19.36 18.74
N ALA A 79 -3.23 -20.44 17.99
CA ALA A 79 -3.35 -20.44 16.53
C ALA A 79 -4.79 -20.16 16.07
N LEU A 80 -5.79 -20.77 16.70
CA LEU A 80 -7.21 -20.53 16.43
C LEU A 80 -7.62 -19.09 16.75
N ALA A 81 -7.16 -18.54 17.87
CA ALA A 81 -7.37 -17.14 18.22
C ALA A 81 -6.73 -16.18 17.20
N ASN A 82 -5.50 -16.47 16.75
CA ASN A 82 -4.82 -15.70 15.71
C ASN A 82 -5.57 -15.77 14.37
N VAL A 83 -6.06 -16.94 13.97
CA VAL A 83 -6.85 -17.10 12.73
C VAL A 83 -8.16 -16.31 12.82
N SER A 84 -8.87 -16.37 13.94
CA SER A 84 -10.09 -15.58 14.17
C SER A 84 -9.81 -14.07 14.11
N GLN A 85 -8.70 -13.62 14.71
CA GLN A 85 -8.28 -12.22 14.64
C GLN A 85 -7.93 -11.78 13.21
N LEU A 86 -7.23 -12.60 12.45
CA LEU A 86 -6.90 -12.33 11.04
C LEU A 86 -8.18 -12.30 10.18
N GLN A 87 -9.10 -13.24 10.36
CA GLN A 87 -10.41 -13.22 9.71
C GLN A 87 -11.20 -11.94 10.03
N HIS A 88 -11.20 -11.49 11.29
CA HIS A 88 -11.83 -10.22 11.65
C HIS A 88 -11.18 -9.02 10.95
N ILE A 89 -9.84 -8.98 10.87
CA ILE A 89 -9.11 -7.91 10.18
C ILE A 89 -9.40 -7.92 8.66
N LEU A 90 -9.40 -9.08 8.01
CA LEU A 90 -9.67 -9.23 6.57
C LEU A 90 -11.14 -8.98 6.19
N ASN A 91 -12.07 -9.07 7.15
CA ASN A 91 -13.49 -8.81 6.96
C ASN A 91 -13.94 -7.43 7.47
N ARG A 92 -13.01 -6.58 7.94
CA ARG A 92 -13.31 -5.22 8.41
C ARG A 92 -13.50 -4.28 7.22
N ASP A 93 -14.42 -3.32 7.34
CA ASP A 93 -14.62 -2.22 6.36
C ASP A 93 -14.77 -2.63 4.87
N PRO A 94 -15.45 -3.74 4.52
CA PRO A 94 -15.48 -4.25 3.14
C PRO A 94 -16.13 -3.26 2.17
N PHE A 95 -15.65 -3.25 0.92
CA PHE A 95 -16.12 -2.37 -0.13
C PHE A 95 -16.23 -3.06 -1.50
N VAL A 96 -17.07 -2.49 -2.36
CA VAL A 96 -17.09 -2.75 -3.81
C VAL A 96 -16.48 -1.54 -4.50
N LEU A 97 -15.56 -1.80 -5.41
CA LEU A 97 -14.88 -0.80 -6.22
C LEU A 97 -15.48 -0.77 -7.62
N VAL A 98 -15.73 0.42 -8.15
CA VAL A 98 -16.03 0.62 -9.57
C VAL A 98 -14.90 1.44 -10.19
N LEU A 99 -14.23 0.87 -11.18
CA LEU A 99 -13.24 1.57 -12.00
C LEU A 99 -13.87 1.86 -13.36
N LEU A 100 -13.88 3.13 -13.75
CA LEU A 100 -14.47 3.59 -15.01
C LEU A 100 -13.41 4.33 -15.82
N ASP A 101 -13.10 3.81 -17.01
CA ASP A 101 -12.61 4.65 -18.10
C ASP A 101 -13.71 5.64 -18.46
N GLY A 102 -13.55 6.92 -18.11
CA GLY A 102 -14.54 7.95 -18.39
C GLY A 102 -14.47 8.50 -19.82
N ASP A 103 -13.39 8.23 -20.57
CA ASP A 103 -13.29 8.59 -21.99
C ASP A 103 -14.06 7.58 -22.87
N GLY A 104 -14.23 6.33 -22.40
CA GLY A 104 -15.10 5.31 -23.01
C GLY A 104 -16.50 5.12 -22.37
N MET A 105 -16.62 5.16 -21.04
CA MET A 105 -17.88 4.91 -20.29
C MET A 105 -18.71 6.18 -20.09
N ILE A 106 -19.22 6.72 -21.19
CA ILE A 106 -19.93 8.01 -21.20
C ILE A 106 -21.26 7.92 -20.45
N PHE A 107 -21.48 8.80 -19.47
CA PHE A 107 -22.76 8.92 -18.76
C PHE A 107 -23.90 9.41 -19.66
N ASN A 108 -25.14 9.00 -19.35
CA ASN A 108 -26.31 9.35 -20.15
C ASN A 108 -26.55 10.88 -20.21
N ASP A 109 -26.87 11.37 -21.41
CA ASP A 109 -27.00 12.79 -21.76
C ASP A 109 -27.88 13.59 -20.78
N ARG A 110 -28.93 12.96 -20.20
CA ARG A 110 -29.83 13.59 -19.22
C ARG A 110 -29.11 14.05 -17.95
N TYR A 111 -27.99 13.42 -17.60
CA TYR A 111 -27.14 13.83 -16.49
C TYR A 111 -26.11 14.87 -16.95
N LEU A 112 -25.45 14.65 -18.09
CA LEU A 112 -24.45 15.59 -18.62
C LEU A 112 -25.05 16.99 -18.86
N ARG A 113 -26.24 17.07 -19.46
CA ARG A 113 -26.97 18.33 -19.71
C ARG A 113 -27.47 19.03 -18.45
N ALA A 114 -27.59 18.29 -17.34
CA ALA A 114 -27.99 18.82 -16.05
C ALA A 114 -26.80 19.26 -15.17
N GLY A 115 -25.58 19.24 -15.72
CA GLY A 115 -24.36 19.74 -15.09
C GLY A 115 -24.17 19.18 -13.68
N GLU A 116 -23.91 20.06 -12.71
CA GLU A 116 -23.61 19.69 -11.32
C GLU A 116 -24.75 18.93 -10.63
N ALA A 117 -26.01 19.29 -10.89
CA ALA A 117 -27.17 18.57 -10.37
C ALA A 117 -27.31 17.18 -11.02
N GLY A 118 -26.97 17.07 -12.31
CA GLY A 118 -26.88 15.81 -13.02
C GLY A 118 -25.79 14.89 -12.48
N GLY A 119 -24.63 15.43 -12.15
CA GLY A 119 -23.51 14.72 -11.52
C GLY A 119 -23.89 14.10 -10.19
N VAL A 120 -24.47 14.90 -9.27
CA VAL A 120 -24.96 14.42 -7.97
C VAL A 120 -25.99 13.29 -8.17
N LYS A 121 -26.92 13.45 -9.12
CA LYS A 121 -27.95 12.43 -9.40
C LYS A 121 -27.38 11.16 -10.03
N ALA A 122 -26.37 11.26 -10.89
CA ALA A 122 -25.68 10.12 -11.47
C ALA A 122 -24.90 9.33 -10.41
N ALA A 123 -24.19 10.02 -9.50
CA ALA A 123 -23.51 9.38 -8.37
C ALA A 123 -24.49 8.66 -7.43
N ALA A 124 -25.66 9.26 -7.15
CA ALA A 124 -26.71 8.60 -6.39
C ALA A 124 -27.24 7.32 -7.07
N VAL A 125 -27.68 7.41 -8.32
CA VAL A 125 -28.24 6.26 -9.05
C VAL A 125 -27.21 5.15 -9.26
N LEU A 126 -25.93 5.48 -9.50
CA LEU A 126 -24.85 4.48 -9.62
C LEU A 126 -24.54 3.79 -8.29
N HIS A 127 -24.45 4.53 -7.19
CA HIS A 127 -24.27 3.94 -5.86
C HIS A 127 -25.36 2.92 -5.55
N ASP A 128 -26.62 3.31 -5.75
CA ASP A 128 -27.76 2.51 -5.34
C ASP A 128 -27.94 1.30 -6.30
N ALA A 129 -27.60 1.44 -7.58
CA ALA A 129 -27.50 0.31 -8.51
C ALA A 129 -26.39 -0.69 -8.11
N VAL A 130 -25.21 -0.20 -7.70
CA VAL A 130 -24.08 -1.04 -7.29
C VAL A 130 -24.35 -1.75 -5.96
N GLN A 131 -25.00 -1.12 -4.98
CA GLN A 131 -25.42 -1.80 -3.74
C GLN A 131 -26.41 -2.93 -4.03
N ASN A 132 -27.48 -2.65 -4.79
CA ASN A 132 -28.47 -3.67 -5.14
C ASN A 132 -27.86 -4.82 -5.97
N TRP A 133 -26.93 -4.52 -6.87
CA TRP A 133 -26.21 -5.55 -7.62
C TRP A 133 -25.29 -6.37 -6.71
N ALA A 134 -24.51 -5.73 -5.84
CA ALA A 134 -23.57 -6.40 -4.95
C ALA A 134 -24.26 -7.34 -3.96
N ALA A 135 -25.39 -6.91 -3.37
CA ALA A 135 -26.20 -7.72 -2.46
C ALA A 135 -26.83 -8.97 -3.13
N ALA A 136 -26.88 -9.01 -4.46
CA ALA A 136 -27.44 -10.12 -5.24
C ALA A 136 -26.39 -10.98 -5.98
N ASN A 137 -25.15 -10.52 -6.12
CA ASN A 137 -24.12 -11.15 -6.98
C ASN A 137 -22.76 -11.38 -6.28
N VAL A 138 -22.53 -10.88 -5.06
CA VAL A 138 -21.25 -11.00 -4.36
C VAL A 138 -21.43 -11.80 -3.07
N ASP A 139 -20.81 -12.99 -3.01
CA ASP A 139 -20.93 -13.89 -1.87
C ASP A 139 -20.43 -13.27 -0.56
N GLY A 140 -21.21 -13.43 0.52
CA GLY A 140 -20.86 -12.90 1.85
C GLY A 140 -20.77 -11.37 1.94
N CYS A 141 -21.31 -10.64 0.96
CA CYS A 141 -21.31 -9.19 0.94
C CYS A 141 -22.35 -8.60 1.92
N PRO A 142 -21.98 -7.67 2.82
CA PRO A 142 -22.94 -7.02 3.71
C PRO A 142 -23.96 -6.16 2.95
N ALA A 143 -25.20 -6.09 3.43
CA ALA A 143 -26.27 -5.29 2.81
C ALA A 143 -25.91 -3.80 2.66
N GLU A 144 -25.15 -3.25 3.63
CA GLU A 144 -24.63 -1.87 3.59
C GLU A 144 -23.13 -1.84 3.25
N VAL A 145 -22.69 -2.64 2.27
CA VAL A 145 -21.32 -2.59 1.74
C VAL A 145 -20.99 -1.17 1.23
N LYS A 146 -19.76 -0.72 1.49
CA LYS A 146 -19.28 0.58 1.02
C LYS A 146 -19.07 0.53 -0.50
N VAL A 147 -19.60 1.49 -1.23
CA VAL A 147 -19.34 1.63 -2.68
C VAL A 147 -18.35 2.77 -2.90
N THR A 148 -17.24 2.49 -3.55
CA THR A 148 -16.28 3.49 -4.04
C THR A 148 -16.21 3.45 -5.56
N VAL A 149 -16.17 4.61 -6.20
CA VAL A 149 -16.16 4.74 -7.67
C VAL A 149 -15.05 5.70 -8.07
N ARG A 150 -14.25 5.31 -9.08
CA ARG A 150 -13.27 6.20 -9.69
C ARG A 150 -13.45 6.25 -11.19
N VAL A 151 -13.79 7.43 -11.68
CA VAL A 151 -13.82 7.76 -13.11
C VAL A 151 -12.49 8.42 -13.46
N PHE A 152 -11.78 7.91 -14.46
CA PHE A 152 -10.56 8.52 -14.99
C PHE A 152 -10.81 8.96 -16.43
N ALA A 153 -10.64 10.24 -16.73
CA ALA A 153 -10.85 10.78 -18.08
C ALA A 153 -9.94 11.98 -18.34
N ASN A 154 -9.65 12.28 -19.60
CA ASN A 154 -9.16 13.60 -20.00
C ASN A 154 -10.34 14.57 -20.06
N LEU A 155 -10.69 15.17 -18.92
CA LEU A 155 -11.92 15.97 -18.77
C LEU A 155 -12.00 17.09 -19.82
N SER A 156 -10.88 17.75 -20.12
CA SER A 156 -10.79 18.80 -21.15
C SER A 156 -11.06 18.30 -22.57
N GLY A 157 -10.56 17.11 -22.91
CA GLY A 157 -10.80 16.47 -24.21
C GLY A 157 -12.23 15.99 -24.35
N LEU A 158 -12.72 15.27 -23.34
CA LEU A 158 -14.07 14.75 -23.29
C LEU A 158 -15.13 15.85 -23.35
N ALA A 159 -14.91 16.98 -22.65
CA ALA A 159 -15.80 18.14 -22.72
C ALA A 159 -15.89 18.72 -24.14
N GLY A 160 -14.74 18.79 -24.84
CA GLY A 160 -14.68 19.19 -26.25
C GLY A 160 -15.38 18.23 -27.20
N VAL A 161 -15.28 16.92 -26.98
CA VAL A 161 -15.98 15.88 -27.76
C VAL A 161 -17.49 15.93 -27.52
N CYS A 162 -17.92 15.94 -26.25
CA CYS A 162 -19.33 16.01 -25.87
C CYS A 162 -20.02 17.29 -26.36
N THR A 163 -19.31 18.43 -26.41
CA THR A 163 -19.85 19.68 -26.98
C THR A 163 -20.01 19.55 -28.50
N LYS A 164 -19.00 19.05 -29.23
CA LYS A 164 -19.06 18.86 -30.69
C LYS A 164 -20.14 17.87 -31.13
N ALA A 165 -20.45 16.89 -30.31
CA ALA A 165 -21.52 15.91 -30.54
C ALA A 165 -22.91 16.38 -30.06
N GLY A 166 -23.06 17.61 -29.56
CA GLY A 166 -24.35 18.12 -29.06
C GLY A 166 -24.87 17.40 -27.81
N LEU A 167 -24.01 16.68 -27.08
CA LEU A 167 -24.39 16.04 -25.82
C LEU A 167 -24.55 17.09 -24.72
N VAL A 168 -23.68 18.11 -24.70
CA VAL A 168 -23.75 19.29 -23.82
C VAL A 168 -23.68 20.58 -24.64
N ALA A 169 -24.23 21.67 -24.09
CA ALA A 169 -24.24 22.99 -24.74
C ALA A 169 -22.91 23.75 -24.57
N SER A 170 -22.14 23.46 -23.52
CA SER A 170 -20.82 24.02 -23.27
C SER A 170 -19.90 23.01 -22.57
N PRO A 171 -18.56 23.15 -22.69
CA PRO A 171 -17.61 22.33 -21.95
C PRO A 171 -17.80 22.40 -20.42
N SER A 172 -18.20 23.57 -19.91
CA SER A 172 -18.41 23.79 -18.47
C SER A 172 -19.47 22.86 -17.87
N GLN A 173 -20.49 22.44 -18.63
CA GLN A 173 -21.49 21.49 -18.13
C GLN A 173 -20.86 20.15 -17.75
N LEU A 174 -19.81 19.70 -18.44
CA LEU A 174 -19.11 18.47 -18.09
C LEU A 174 -18.20 18.65 -16.86
N GLU A 175 -17.54 19.81 -16.73
CA GLU A 175 -16.75 20.15 -15.54
C GLU A 175 -17.64 20.27 -14.28
N GLU A 176 -18.82 20.88 -14.44
CA GLU A 176 -19.88 20.94 -13.43
C GLU A 176 -20.39 19.54 -13.10
N PHE A 177 -20.68 18.69 -14.09
CA PHE A 177 -21.07 17.30 -13.91
C PHE A 177 -20.02 16.51 -13.11
N ALA A 178 -18.74 16.62 -13.48
CA ALA A 178 -17.64 15.96 -12.78
C ALA A 178 -17.55 16.42 -11.31
N ARG A 179 -17.67 17.73 -11.05
CA ARG A 179 -17.70 18.29 -9.68
C ARG A 179 -18.92 17.79 -8.88
N GLY A 180 -20.08 17.72 -9.53
CA GLY A 180 -21.32 17.21 -8.96
C GLY A 180 -21.24 15.72 -8.62
N PHE A 181 -20.63 14.92 -9.49
CA PHE A 181 -20.42 13.49 -9.30
C PHE A 181 -19.49 13.23 -8.10
N THR A 182 -18.32 13.88 -8.07
CA THR A 182 -17.34 13.74 -6.97
C THR A 182 -17.91 14.12 -5.61
N ARG A 183 -18.76 15.16 -5.54
CA ARG A 183 -19.40 15.54 -4.26
C ARG A 183 -20.69 14.77 -3.95
N GLY A 184 -21.18 13.93 -4.86
CA GLY A 184 -22.49 13.27 -4.74
C GLY A 184 -22.52 12.11 -3.74
N LYS A 185 -21.38 11.43 -3.52
CA LYS A 185 -21.18 10.37 -2.53
C LYS A 185 -19.72 10.46 -2.03
N MET A 186 -19.47 10.17 -0.75
CA MET A 186 -18.17 10.45 -0.10
C MET A 186 -16.96 9.63 -0.60
N LEU A 187 -17.17 8.60 -1.42
CA LEU A 187 -16.12 7.70 -1.93
C LEU A 187 -16.09 7.67 -3.47
N PHE A 188 -16.64 8.70 -4.11
CA PHE A 188 -16.75 8.83 -5.57
C PHE A 188 -15.76 9.90 -6.06
N ASP A 189 -14.84 9.53 -6.93
CA ASP A 189 -13.83 10.43 -7.51
C ASP A 189 -14.05 10.54 -9.02
N PHE A 190 -14.23 11.76 -9.56
CA PHE A 190 -14.01 12.06 -10.97
C PHE A 190 -12.62 12.68 -11.14
N VAL A 191 -11.68 11.91 -11.69
CA VAL A 191 -10.25 12.22 -11.76
C VAL A 191 -9.87 12.65 -13.17
N ASP A 192 -9.62 13.95 -13.36
CA ASP A 192 -8.98 14.42 -14.58
C ASP A 192 -7.53 13.89 -14.66
N VAL A 193 -7.17 13.30 -15.80
CA VAL A 193 -5.81 12.83 -16.11
C VAL A 193 -5.05 13.83 -17.00
N GLY A 194 -5.75 14.86 -17.48
CA GLY A 194 -5.24 15.86 -18.41
C GLY A 194 -4.96 15.31 -19.81
N PRO A 195 -4.55 16.17 -20.75
CA PRO A 195 -4.34 15.78 -22.13
C PRO A 195 -3.17 14.81 -22.33
N GLY A 196 -3.42 13.72 -23.04
CA GLY A 196 -2.44 12.74 -23.52
C GLY A 196 -3.12 11.44 -23.91
N LYS A 197 -2.55 10.70 -24.87
CA LYS A 197 -3.02 9.35 -25.21
C LYS A 197 -2.72 8.40 -24.04
N ASP A 198 -3.55 7.39 -23.86
CA ASP A 198 -3.34 6.25 -22.95
C ASP A 198 -3.26 6.61 -21.43
N ARG A 199 -3.63 7.83 -21.05
CA ARG A 199 -3.46 8.36 -19.68
C ARG A 199 -4.55 7.94 -18.70
N ALA A 200 -5.78 7.79 -19.17
CA ALA A 200 -6.85 7.19 -18.38
C ALA A 200 -6.50 5.71 -18.15
N ASP A 201 -6.11 5.03 -19.22
CA ASP A 201 -5.96 3.58 -19.29
C ASP A 201 -4.81 3.06 -18.43
N VAL A 202 -3.68 3.76 -18.40
CA VAL A 202 -2.61 3.47 -17.45
C VAL A 202 -3.08 3.62 -15.99
N LYS A 203 -3.89 4.65 -15.65
CA LYS A 203 -4.40 4.80 -14.27
C LYS A 203 -5.46 3.74 -13.92
N VAL A 204 -6.37 3.44 -14.83
CA VAL A 204 -7.44 2.43 -14.65
C VAL A 204 -6.82 1.04 -14.49
N ALA A 205 -5.83 0.69 -15.32
CA ALA A 205 -5.13 -0.59 -15.25
C ALA A 205 -4.27 -0.74 -13.98
N GLU A 206 -3.55 0.29 -13.55
CA GLU A 206 -2.80 0.24 -12.27
C GLU A 206 -3.74 0.24 -11.06
N ALA A 207 -4.90 0.91 -11.12
CA ALA A 207 -5.91 0.83 -10.07
C ALA A 207 -6.50 -0.59 -9.96
N LEU A 208 -6.76 -1.28 -11.09
CA LEU A 208 -7.17 -2.68 -11.09
C LEU A 208 -6.13 -3.55 -10.39
N ARG A 209 -4.85 -3.44 -10.77
CA ARG A 209 -3.73 -4.19 -10.17
C ARG A 209 -3.60 -3.97 -8.66
N LEU A 210 -3.81 -2.74 -8.20
CA LEU A 210 -3.70 -2.38 -6.78
C LEU A 210 -4.78 -3.04 -5.91
N PHE A 211 -6.01 -3.14 -6.40
CA PHE A 211 -7.16 -3.63 -5.60
C PHE A 211 -7.54 -5.09 -5.87
N LEU A 212 -7.04 -5.72 -6.94
CA LEU A 212 -7.41 -7.09 -7.32
C LEU A 212 -7.22 -8.13 -6.20
N TYR A 213 -6.15 -7.97 -5.40
CA TYR A 213 -5.81 -8.88 -4.29
C TYR A 213 -6.01 -8.22 -2.91
N ASP A 214 -6.69 -7.08 -2.84
CA ASP A 214 -7.12 -6.47 -1.58
C ASP A 214 -8.30 -7.26 -1.02
N TYR A 215 -8.19 -7.83 0.18
CA TYR A 215 -9.25 -8.64 0.78
C TYR A 215 -10.45 -7.81 1.29
N HIS A 216 -10.27 -6.51 1.51
CA HIS A 216 -11.37 -5.58 1.81
C HIS A 216 -12.16 -5.23 0.55
N CYS A 217 -11.51 -5.25 -0.62
CA CYS A 217 -12.17 -5.14 -1.92
C CYS A 217 -12.87 -6.46 -2.27
N ARG A 218 -14.20 -6.50 -2.14
CA ARG A 218 -15.00 -7.71 -2.40
C ARG A 218 -15.23 -7.97 -3.88
N GLN A 219 -15.41 -6.91 -4.67
CA GLN A 219 -15.60 -6.98 -6.12
C GLN A 219 -15.09 -5.71 -6.80
N ILE A 220 -14.57 -5.86 -8.02
CA ILE A 220 -14.21 -4.77 -8.92
C ILE A 220 -15.15 -4.80 -10.13
N LEU A 221 -16.02 -3.79 -10.22
CA LEU A 221 -16.78 -3.50 -11.43
C LEU A 221 -15.92 -2.67 -12.38
N PHE A 222 -15.56 -3.23 -13.53
CA PHE A 222 -14.55 -2.68 -14.43
C PHE A 222 -15.20 -2.20 -15.75
N GLY A 223 -15.52 -0.90 -15.83
CA GLY A 223 -16.12 -0.27 -16.99
C GLY A 223 -15.06 0.22 -17.98
N CYS A 224 -14.90 -0.52 -19.06
CA CYS A 224 -13.88 -0.31 -20.10
C CYS A 224 -14.39 -0.56 -21.53
N SER A 225 -15.73 -0.59 -21.73
CA SER A 225 -16.38 -1.31 -22.85
C SER A 225 -15.91 -0.97 -24.28
N LEU A 226 -15.32 0.21 -24.47
CA LEU A 226 -15.00 0.77 -25.79
C LEU A 226 -13.53 0.58 -26.22
N ASP A 227 -12.62 0.19 -25.34
CA ASP A 227 -11.19 0.05 -25.67
C ASP A 227 -10.66 -1.39 -25.49
N ASN A 228 -10.17 -1.98 -26.59
CA ASN A 228 -9.48 -3.27 -26.57
C ASN A 228 -8.09 -3.21 -25.90
N GLY A 229 -7.51 -2.03 -25.67
CA GLY A 229 -6.26 -1.88 -24.91
C GLY A 229 -6.33 -2.52 -23.51
N TYR A 230 -7.52 -2.55 -22.90
CA TYR A 230 -7.78 -3.25 -21.65
C TYR A 230 -7.84 -4.78 -21.79
N ALA A 231 -8.13 -5.35 -22.96
CA ALA A 231 -8.22 -6.80 -23.14
C ALA A 231 -6.89 -7.47 -22.77
N ARG A 232 -5.77 -6.94 -23.29
CA ARG A 232 -4.41 -7.38 -22.95
C ARG A 232 -4.05 -7.23 -21.47
N VAL A 233 -4.70 -6.32 -20.73
CA VAL A 233 -4.52 -6.18 -19.27
C VAL A 233 -5.28 -7.29 -18.54
N LEU A 234 -6.50 -7.59 -18.98
CA LEU A 234 -7.39 -8.60 -18.38
C LEU A 234 -6.96 -10.04 -18.72
N GLU A 235 -6.41 -10.29 -19.91
CA GLU A 235 -5.83 -11.58 -20.32
C GLU A 235 -4.79 -12.12 -19.34
N GLN A 236 -4.00 -11.23 -18.71
CA GLN A 236 -2.96 -11.58 -17.73
C GLN A 236 -3.49 -12.28 -16.47
N TYR A 237 -4.81 -12.26 -16.25
CA TYR A 237 -5.47 -12.82 -15.07
C TYR A 237 -6.50 -13.90 -15.41
N VAL A 238 -6.67 -14.28 -16.68
CA VAL A 238 -7.66 -15.29 -17.11
C VAL A 238 -7.39 -16.70 -16.55
N GLU A 239 -6.13 -17.04 -16.25
CA GLU A 239 -5.78 -18.30 -15.58
C GLU A 239 -6.04 -18.26 -14.05
N SER A 240 -6.33 -17.09 -13.48
CA SER A 240 -6.57 -16.91 -12.04
C SER A 240 -8.07 -16.94 -11.73
N ALA A 241 -8.54 -18.07 -11.17
CA ALA A 241 -9.92 -18.24 -10.74
C ALA A 241 -10.37 -17.16 -9.71
N GLU A 242 -9.47 -16.71 -8.83
CA GLU A 242 -9.75 -15.61 -7.91
C GLU A 242 -9.99 -14.28 -8.66
N ALA A 243 -9.21 -13.99 -9.69
CA ALA A 243 -9.38 -12.77 -10.48
C ALA A 243 -10.66 -12.81 -11.34
N LEU A 244 -10.98 -13.96 -11.95
CA LEU A 244 -12.24 -14.16 -12.68
C LEU A 244 -13.47 -14.01 -11.77
N GLN A 245 -13.37 -14.42 -10.49
CA GLN A 245 -14.46 -14.23 -9.53
C GLN A 245 -14.58 -12.77 -9.08
N ARG A 246 -13.47 -12.11 -8.76
CA ARG A 246 -13.43 -10.74 -8.20
C ARG A 246 -13.67 -9.62 -9.21
N VAL A 247 -13.51 -9.86 -10.51
CA VAL A 247 -13.65 -8.83 -11.55
C VAL A 247 -14.90 -9.08 -12.39
N THR A 248 -15.71 -8.04 -12.57
CA THR A 248 -16.89 -8.08 -13.44
C THR A 248 -16.84 -6.91 -14.41
N LEU A 249 -16.92 -7.18 -15.72
CA LEU A 249 -16.87 -6.13 -16.73
C LEU A 249 -18.22 -5.40 -16.78
N LEU A 250 -18.19 -4.07 -16.67
CA LEU A 250 -19.38 -3.24 -16.62
C LEU A 250 -19.68 -2.64 -18.00
N GLU A 251 -20.80 -3.02 -18.60
CA GLU A 251 -21.21 -2.59 -19.94
C GLU A 251 -21.90 -1.22 -19.94
N GLY A 252 -21.41 -0.31 -20.78
CA GLY A 252 -22.13 0.90 -21.20
C GLY A 252 -22.68 0.73 -22.60
N VAL A 253 -21.86 1.09 -23.59
CA VAL A 253 -21.97 0.62 -24.97
C VAL A 253 -21.62 -0.87 -25.03
N PRO A 254 -22.13 -1.65 -26.02
CA PRO A 254 -21.73 -3.04 -26.20
C PRO A 254 -20.21 -3.19 -26.31
N PHE A 255 -19.66 -4.23 -25.67
CA PHE A 255 -18.22 -4.48 -25.63
C PHE A 255 -17.58 -4.61 -27.02
N GLU A 256 -16.38 -4.06 -27.17
CA GLU A 256 -15.52 -4.36 -28.31
C GLU A 256 -15.07 -5.84 -28.31
N LYS A 257 -14.71 -6.33 -29.50
CA LYS A 257 -14.58 -7.77 -29.78
C LYS A 257 -13.60 -8.54 -28.92
N GLU A 258 -12.49 -7.92 -28.51
CA GLU A 258 -11.45 -8.61 -27.73
C GLU A 258 -11.90 -8.71 -26.27
N LEU A 259 -12.48 -7.64 -25.70
CA LEU A 259 -13.13 -7.67 -24.39
C LEU A 259 -14.29 -8.67 -24.32
N ALA A 260 -15.13 -8.70 -25.36
CA ALA A 260 -16.30 -9.59 -25.44
C ALA A 260 -15.94 -11.09 -25.54
N ALA A 261 -14.68 -11.43 -25.84
CA ALA A 261 -14.18 -12.80 -25.91
C ALA A 261 -13.60 -13.31 -24.57
N LEU A 262 -13.42 -12.45 -23.56
CA LEU A 262 -12.82 -12.82 -22.29
C LEU A 262 -13.84 -13.49 -21.34
N PRO A 263 -13.44 -14.50 -20.56
CA PRO A 263 -14.35 -15.28 -19.70
C PRO A 263 -14.71 -14.59 -18.37
N TYR A 264 -14.79 -13.26 -18.34
CA TYR A 264 -15.19 -12.52 -17.14
C TYR A 264 -16.73 -12.44 -17.05
N PRO A 265 -17.31 -12.48 -15.83
CA PRO A 265 -18.69 -12.08 -15.61
C PRO A 265 -18.95 -10.65 -16.13
N THR A 266 -20.13 -10.41 -16.69
CA THR A 266 -20.55 -9.09 -17.16
C THR A 266 -21.74 -8.56 -16.36
N ALA A 267 -21.79 -7.23 -16.20
CA ALA A 267 -22.91 -6.52 -15.59
C ALA A 267 -23.29 -5.31 -16.45
N LYS A 268 -24.55 -4.88 -16.39
CA LYS A 268 -25.03 -3.67 -17.08
C LYS A 268 -25.98 -2.90 -16.17
N PHE A 269 -25.83 -1.58 -16.12
CA PHE A 269 -26.72 -0.69 -15.37
C PHE A 269 -27.49 0.24 -16.33
N PRO A 270 -28.72 -0.14 -16.72
CA PRO A 270 -29.49 0.61 -17.71
C PRO A 270 -29.71 2.07 -17.33
N SER A 271 -29.62 2.96 -18.33
CA SER A 271 -29.85 4.41 -18.22
C SER A 271 -28.87 5.21 -17.36
N ILE A 272 -27.83 4.61 -16.77
CA ILE A 272 -26.73 5.34 -16.13
C ILE A 272 -25.75 5.85 -17.19
N PHE A 273 -25.25 4.92 -18.01
CA PHE A 273 -24.37 5.19 -19.14
C PHE A 273 -25.16 5.35 -20.45
N ARG A 274 -24.48 5.78 -21.51
CA ARG A 274 -24.95 5.67 -22.89
C ARG A 274 -24.82 4.22 -23.37
N ASP A 275 -25.81 3.78 -24.13
CA ASP A 275 -25.83 2.53 -24.89
C ASP A 275 -25.18 2.67 -26.28
N THR A 276 -25.01 3.91 -26.73
CA THR A 276 -24.61 4.28 -28.09
C THR A 276 -23.36 5.16 -28.06
N LYS A 277 -22.36 4.81 -28.89
CA LYS A 277 -21.10 5.56 -29.04
C LYS A 277 -21.37 7.03 -29.39
N ILE A 278 -20.45 7.92 -29.02
CA ILE A 278 -20.55 9.33 -29.41
C ILE A 278 -20.43 9.44 -30.93
N SER A 279 -21.46 9.96 -31.58
CA SER A 279 -21.40 10.40 -32.97
C SER A 279 -21.26 11.92 -33.00
N ILE A 280 -20.18 12.41 -33.60
CA ILE A 280 -20.08 13.84 -33.95
C ILE A 280 -20.80 14.00 -35.29
N PRO A 281 -21.88 14.81 -35.38
CA PRO A 281 -22.53 15.06 -36.66
C PRO A 281 -21.51 15.71 -37.61
N PRO A 282 -21.55 15.40 -38.93
CA PRO A 282 -20.76 16.12 -39.90
C PRO A 282 -20.97 17.63 -39.72
N VAL A 283 -19.88 18.41 -39.73
CA VAL A 283 -19.98 19.87 -39.86
C VAL A 283 -20.41 20.13 -41.29
N ASP A 284 -21.71 20.10 -41.51
CA ASP A 284 -22.30 20.25 -42.83
C ASP A 284 -21.94 21.65 -43.36
N LEU A 285 -21.40 21.70 -44.58
CA LEU A 285 -20.94 22.95 -45.21
C LEU A 285 -22.11 23.72 -45.81
N LEU A 286 -23.21 23.79 -45.05
CA LEU A 286 -24.38 24.62 -45.31
C LEU A 286 -24.00 26.08 -45.06
N ALA A 287 -23.31 26.65 -46.04
CA ALA A 287 -23.31 28.08 -46.26
C ALA A 287 -24.77 28.56 -46.29
N ASP A 288 -25.09 29.54 -45.44
CA ASP A 288 -26.33 30.31 -45.59
C ASP A 288 -26.42 30.78 -47.05
N PRO A 289 -27.53 30.54 -47.76
CA PRO A 289 -27.77 31.11 -49.08
C PRO A 289 -28.13 32.60 -48.91
N ALA A 290 -27.16 33.39 -48.46
CA ALA A 290 -27.27 34.83 -48.34
C ALA A 290 -27.71 35.40 -49.70
N PRO A 291 -28.83 36.14 -49.77
CA PRO A 291 -29.45 36.47 -51.04
C PRO A 291 -28.50 37.27 -51.93
N PHE A 292 -28.39 36.85 -53.19
CA PHE A 292 -27.47 37.37 -54.19
C PHE A 292 -27.42 38.91 -54.20
N ARG A 293 -26.36 39.49 -53.61
CA ARG A 293 -25.93 40.84 -53.96
C ARG A 293 -25.20 40.74 -55.30
N PRO A 294 -25.70 41.38 -56.38
CA PRO A 294 -25.02 41.32 -57.67
C PRO A 294 -23.63 41.93 -57.55
N ARG A 295 -22.62 41.20 -58.05
CA ARG A 295 -21.24 41.69 -58.11
C ARG A 295 -21.19 42.84 -59.11
N ILE A 296 -20.96 44.05 -58.62
CA ILE A 296 -20.75 45.22 -59.48
C ILE A 296 -19.32 45.12 -60.02
N ASP A 297 -19.18 44.57 -61.22
CA ASP A 297 -17.90 44.50 -61.93
C ASP A 297 -17.52 45.89 -62.46
N SER A 298 -16.83 46.67 -61.61
CA SER A 298 -16.22 47.95 -61.98
C SER A 298 -15.13 47.74 -63.04
N ARG A 299 -15.53 47.81 -64.32
CA ARG A 299 -14.62 47.72 -65.47
C ARG A 299 -13.61 48.87 -65.47
N GLY A 300 -12.33 48.52 -65.37
CA GLY A 300 -11.22 49.28 -65.94
C GLY A 300 -10.63 50.37 -65.05
N LEU A 301 -9.37 50.15 -64.65
CA LEU A 301 -8.28 51.11 -64.80
C LEU A 301 -6.96 50.33 -64.93
N ASN A 302 -5.93 50.97 -65.49
CA ASN A 302 -4.82 50.25 -66.14
C ASN A 302 -3.72 49.78 -65.19
N ALA A 303 -3.01 48.72 -65.60
CA ALA A 303 -1.81 48.24 -64.94
C ALA A 303 -0.57 49.05 -65.37
N ALA A 304 -0.21 50.08 -64.60
CA ALA A 304 1.13 50.69 -64.61
C ALA A 304 1.32 51.61 -63.38
N CYS A 305 2.09 51.17 -62.37
CA CYS A 305 2.97 52.00 -61.54
C CYS A 305 3.77 51.11 -60.56
N GLU A 306 4.85 51.66 -60.00
CA GLU A 306 5.93 50.89 -59.37
C GLU A 306 5.74 50.64 -57.86
N ALA A 307 6.66 49.87 -57.27
CA ALA A 307 6.67 49.54 -55.86
C ALA A 307 6.90 50.77 -54.96
N PHE A 308 6.20 50.84 -53.82
CA PHE A 308 6.44 51.86 -52.80
C PHE A 308 6.47 51.28 -51.39
N THR A 309 7.68 51.12 -50.84
CA THR A 309 7.92 50.74 -49.44
C THR A 309 8.00 51.99 -48.54
N PRO A 310 7.33 52.03 -47.39
CA PRO A 310 7.67 52.95 -46.31
C PRO A 310 8.84 52.39 -45.47
N GLY A 311 9.95 53.13 -45.43
CA GLY A 311 11.12 52.79 -44.60
C GLY A 311 11.02 53.24 -43.14
N ARG A 312 11.97 52.80 -42.30
CA ARG A 312 12.09 53.19 -40.88
C ARG A 312 12.62 54.62 -40.68
N SER A 313 12.12 55.32 -39.66
CA SER A 313 12.87 56.25 -38.79
C SER A 313 11.92 56.86 -37.74
N ASN A 314 12.34 57.30 -36.54
CA ASN A 314 13.58 57.00 -35.81
C ASN A 314 13.35 57.09 -34.28
N THR A 315 14.36 56.67 -33.50
CA THR A 315 14.42 56.79 -32.03
C THR A 315 14.49 58.24 -31.54
N ASN A 316 14.09 58.51 -30.27
CA ASN A 316 14.97 59.15 -29.27
C ASN A 316 14.35 59.32 -27.85
N THR A 317 14.90 58.56 -26.90
CA THR A 317 15.17 58.97 -25.50
C THR A 317 16.65 59.46 -25.44
N PRO A 318 17.18 60.30 -24.50
CA PRO A 318 17.11 60.00 -23.05
C PRO A 318 17.32 61.13 -21.98
N LEU A 319 17.04 60.77 -20.71
CA LEU A 319 17.75 61.13 -19.45
C LEU A 319 17.85 62.59 -18.88
N SER A 320 18.10 62.64 -17.57
CA SER A 320 18.29 63.79 -16.64
C SER A 320 19.80 64.11 -16.43
N PRO A 321 20.33 65.13 -15.68
CA PRO A 321 20.03 65.36 -14.23
C PRO A 321 20.32 66.75 -13.53
N TYR A 322 20.02 66.82 -12.21
CA TYR A 322 20.64 67.58 -11.06
C TYR A 322 20.66 69.15 -10.90
N LEU A 323 19.95 69.64 -9.86
CA LEU A 323 20.33 70.48 -8.65
C LEU A 323 21.31 71.71 -8.73
N PRO A 324 21.55 72.59 -7.68
CA PRO A 324 21.21 72.51 -6.22
C PRO A 324 20.82 73.82 -5.42
N LYS A 325 20.23 73.64 -4.20
CA LYS A 325 20.39 74.47 -2.93
C LYS A 325 20.00 75.99 -2.96
N ARG A 326 19.79 76.77 -1.87
CA ARG A 326 19.68 76.68 -0.38
C ARG A 326 18.80 77.91 0.05
N LEU A 327 18.02 78.00 1.13
CA LEU A 327 18.35 78.02 2.59
C LEU A 327 17.04 78.12 3.43
N SER A 328 17.08 77.80 4.73
CA SER A 328 15.97 77.90 5.73
C SER A 328 16.14 79.15 6.64
N PRO A 329 15.21 79.53 7.56
CA PRO A 329 14.68 78.75 8.72
C PRO A 329 13.16 79.02 8.97
N ILE A 330 12.39 78.73 10.05
CA ILE A 330 12.30 77.74 11.18
C ILE A 330 10.82 77.84 11.69
N HIS A 331 10.08 76.78 12.10
CA HIS A 331 10.02 76.21 13.46
C HIS A 331 9.23 74.86 13.51
N SER A 332 9.79 73.90 14.26
CA SER A 332 9.19 72.81 15.09
C SER A 332 7.65 72.61 15.17
N LEU A 333 7.08 71.38 15.31
CA LEU A 333 7.55 70.16 16.01
C LEU A 333 7.20 68.80 15.33
N GLN A 334 7.89 67.76 15.80
CA GLN A 334 7.68 66.29 15.81
C GLN A 334 6.25 65.70 15.61
N PHE A 335 6.06 64.45 15.14
CA PHE A 335 6.94 63.50 14.41
C PHE A 335 6.08 62.40 13.71
N THR A 336 6.67 61.74 12.72
CA THR A 336 6.20 60.64 11.82
C THR A 336 5.41 59.46 12.42
N SER A 337 4.70 58.60 11.66
CA SER A 337 4.08 58.63 10.32
C SER A 337 3.41 57.27 10.03
N SER A 338 2.50 57.18 9.05
CA SER A 338 2.05 55.91 8.46
C SER A 338 1.59 56.10 7.01
N PRO A 339 2.03 55.27 6.06
CA PRO A 339 1.41 55.12 4.75
C PRO A 339 0.88 53.68 4.52
N ASP A 340 -0.26 53.56 3.83
CA ASP A 340 -0.81 52.28 3.40
C ASP A 340 -0.03 51.64 2.23
N SER A 341 -0.03 50.30 2.13
CA SER A 341 -0.85 49.58 1.13
C SER A 341 -0.27 48.22 0.65
N LEU A 342 -1.21 47.35 0.25
CA LEU A 342 -1.11 46.07 -0.48
C LEU A 342 -0.64 44.80 0.29
N PRO A 343 -1.34 43.64 0.13
CA PRO A 343 -1.14 42.47 0.99
C PRO A 343 -0.59 41.22 0.27
N GLN A 344 0.17 40.37 0.98
CA GLN A 344 0.41 38.98 0.59
C GLN A 344 0.33 37.99 1.78
N HIS A 345 -0.81 37.30 1.86
CA HIS A 345 -0.91 35.86 2.08
C HIS A 345 -0.23 35.24 3.34
N LEU A 346 -0.73 35.57 4.53
CA LEU A 346 -0.47 34.79 5.76
C LEU A 346 -1.48 33.65 5.94
N ARG A 347 -1.01 32.46 6.35
CA ARG A 347 -1.85 31.38 6.85
C ARG A 347 -2.11 31.58 8.35
N THR A 348 -3.31 31.99 8.72
CA THR A 348 -3.68 32.19 10.13
C THR A 348 -3.94 30.85 10.83
N PHE A 349 -3.33 30.65 11.99
CA PHE A 349 -3.66 29.55 12.90
C PHE A 349 -4.93 29.90 13.67
N SER A 350 -5.90 29.00 13.74
CA SER A 350 -7.07 29.14 14.60
C SER A 350 -6.71 28.80 16.06
N SER A 351 -6.32 29.81 16.84
CA SER A 351 -6.36 29.73 18.28
C SER A 351 -7.82 29.82 18.77
N THR A 352 -8.20 28.95 19.71
CA THR A 352 -9.43 29.10 20.50
C THR A 352 -9.05 29.10 21.98
N SER A 353 -9.46 30.16 22.69
CA SER A 353 -9.17 30.36 24.10
C SER A 353 -10.46 30.51 24.90
N VAL A 354 -10.73 29.56 25.79
CA VAL A 354 -11.77 29.64 26.83
C VAL A 354 -11.17 29.15 28.15
N SER A 355 -11.54 29.78 29.25
CA SER A 355 -10.85 29.62 30.54
C SER A 355 -11.72 28.96 31.61
N SER A 356 -11.12 28.00 32.31
CA SER A 356 -11.32 27.65 33.73
C SER A 356 -12.75 27.41 34.29
N SER A 357 -13.02 26.15 34.65
CA SER A 357 -13.65 25.77 35.94
C SER A 357 -13.15 24.36 36.33
N ASP A 358 -13.42 23.92 37.55
CA ASP A 358 -12.65 22.86 38.25
C ASP A 358 -13.02 21.38 38.02
N ALA A 359 -12.07 20.55 38.46
CA ALA A 359 -12.21 19.21 39.06
C ALA A 359 -12.16 17.92 38.20
N SER A 360 -11.08 17.15 38.46
CA SER A 360 -10.99 15.67 38.55
C SER A 360 -11.37 14.77 37.36
N ASN A 361 -10.35 14.23 36.66
CA ASN A 361 -10.26 12.80 36.25
C ASN A 361 -8.83 12.42 35.73
N PRO A 362 -8.49 11.14 35.47
CA PRO A 362 -7.09 10.61 35.53
C PRO A 362 -6.20 10.89 34.30
N PRO A 363 -4.86 10.70 34.42
CA PRO A 363 -3.89 11.12 33.40
C PRO A 363 -3.84 10.24 32.15
N SER A 364 -4.12 10.83 30.98
CA SER A 364 -3.89 10.24 29.66
C SER A 364 -2.40 10.19 29.30
N SER A 365 -1.94 9.05 28.75
CA SER A 365 -0.54 8.82 28.36
C SER A 365 -0.11 9.63 27.12
N SER A 366 0.52 10.79 27.34
CA SER A 366 1.13 11.57 26.26
C SER A 366 2.48 10.98 25.82
N TRP A 367 2.55 10.51 24.58
CA TRP A 367 3.75 9.93 23.94
C TRP A 367 4.98 10.85 24.00
N ALA A 368 4.80 12.17 24.13
CA ALA A 368 5.87 13.16 24.19
C ALA A 368 6.79 13.02 25.42
N LEU A 369 6.31 12.44 26.54
CA LEU A 369 7.15 12.25 27.74
C LEU A 369 8.11 11.06 27.59
N VAL A 370 7.65 9.95 26.99
CA VAL A 370 8.41 8.70 26.89
C VAL A 370 9.67 8.91 26.05
N ALA A 371 9.54 9.58 24.90
CA ALA A 371 10.67 9.89 24.02
C ALA A 371 11.76 10.76 24.68
N LYS A 372 11.38 11.62 25.66
CA LYS A 372 12.30 12.53 26.35
C LYS A 372 13.11 11.84 27.45
N THR A 373 12.60 10.75 28.02
CA THR A 373 13.27 9.97 29.07
C THR A 373 14.19 8.87 28.55
N SER A 374 14.02 8.44 27.29
CA SER A 374 14.82 7.39 26.65
C SER A 374 16.14 7.87 26.02
N ALA A 375 16.38 9.17 25.89
CA ALA A 375 17.48 9.74 25.09
C ALA A 375 18.91 9.56 25.66
N PHE A 376 19.06 9.03 26.89
CA PHE A 376 20.33 9.00 27.62
C PHE A 376 20.76 7.59 28.09
N ARG A 377 20.47 6.54 27.31
CA ARG A 377 20.99 5.18 27.57
C ARG A 377 21.92 4.72 26.44
N PRO A 378 23.15 4.25 26.74
CA PRO A 378 24.03 3.65 25.74
C PRO A 378 23.41 2.41 25.09
N LEU A 379 23.62 2.25 23.78
CA LEU A 379 23.26 1.04 23.06
C LEU A 379 24.21 -0.10 23.44
N THR A 380 23.67 -1.22 23.91
CA THR A 380 24.40 -2.46 24.16
C THR A 380 24.36 -3.35 22.91
N SER A 381 25.52 -3.77 22.42
CA SER A 381 25.63 -4.71 21.30
C SER A 381 25.41 -6.15 21.75
N ALA A 382 24.60 -6.90 21.00
CA ALA A 382 24.51 -8.35 21.12
C ALA A 382 25.66 -9.03 20.33
N PRO A 383 26.14 -10.22 20.73
CA PRO A 383 27.36 -10.81 20.20
C PRO A 383 27.17 -11.46 18.81
N THR A 384 28.14 -11.24 17.93
CA THR A 384 28.24 -11.91 16.62
C THR A 384 28.83 -13.32 16.77
N THR A 385 28.09 -14.35 16.34
CA THR A 385 28.65 -15.70 16.16
C THR A 385 29.50 -15.75 14.88
N SER A 386 30.80 -15.97 15.03
CA SER A 386 31.75 -16.13 13.93
C SER A 386 31.90 -17.60 13.52
N SER A 387 31.99 -17.86 12.21
CA SER A 387 32.47 -19.13 11.64
C SER A 387 33.30 -18.84 10.40
N TYR A 388 34.60 -19.15 10.43
CA TYR A 388 35.60 -18.57 9.54
C TYR A 388 36.36 -19.66 8.76
N VAL A 389 35.99 -19.88 7.49
CA VAL A 389 36.76 -20.64 6.47
C VAL A 389 36.37 -20.05 5.10
N GLY A 390 37.26 -19.79 4.14
CA GLY A 390 38.72 -19.87 4.10
C GLY A 390 39.23 -19.29 2.78
N THR A 391 40.44 -18.72 2.75
CA THR A 391 40.88 -17.85 1.64
C THR A 391 41.42 -18.59 0.41
N THR A 392 40.86 -18.31 -0.77
CA THR A 392 41.61 -18.25 -2.04
C THR A 392 41.10 -17.08 -2.87
N SER A 393 42.03 -16.32 -3.47
CA SER A 393 41.73 -15.12 -4.25
C SER A 393 41.81 -15.40 -5.75
N THR A 394 40.77 -15.03 -6.49
CA THR A 394 40.79 -14.96 -7.96
C THR A 394 39.83 -13.86 -8.42
N THR A 395 40.18 -13.17 -9.49
CA THR A 395 39.54 -11.93 -9.92
C THR A 395 38.17 -12.17 -10.57
N THR A 396 37.10 -11.66 -9.94
CA THR A 396 35.79 -11.48 -10.60
C THR A 396 35.06 -10.29 -9.97
N SER A 397 34.12 -9.68 -10.69
CA SER A 397 33.47 -8.43 -10.28
C SER A 397 32.69 -8.56 -8.97
N VAL A 398 33.05 -7.77 -7.96
CA VAL A 398 32.26 -7.61 -6.74
C VAL A 398 30.93 -6.97 -7.10
N ALA A 399 29.85 -7.75 -7.08
CA ALA A 399 28.49 -7.22 -7.14
C ALA A 399 28.26 -6.40 -5.87
N LYS A 400 28.11 -5.08 -5.99
CA LYS A 400 27.75 -4.22 -4.84
C LYS A 400 26.42 -4.68 -4.28
N GLU A 401 26.43 -5.09 -3.01
CA GLU A 401 25.21 -5.44 -2.30
C GLU A 401 24.29 -4.21 -2.23
N ILE A 402 23.07 -4.34 -2.74
CA ILE A 402 22.11 -3.24 -2.76
C ILE A 402 21.56 -3.10 -1.34
N LEU A 403 22.15 -2.17 -0.58
CA LEU A 403 21.70 -1.81 0.76
C LEU A 403 20.19 -1.53 0.76
N ARG A 404 19.48 -2.06 1.77
CA ARG A 404 18.04 -1.85 1.95
C ARG A 404 17.74 -1.46 3.38
N ASN A 405 16.75 -0.60 3.57
CA ASN A 405 16.22 -0.30 4.90
C ASN A 405 15.27 -1.40 5.39
N ARG A 406 14.83 -1.30 6.64
CA ARG A 406 13.91 -2.26 7.28
C ARG A 406 12.56 -2.43 6.55
N ALA A 407 12.18 -1.50 5.66
CA ALA A 407 11.01 -1.59 4.81
C ALA A 407 11.32 -2.08 3.38
N GLY A 408 12.48 -2.67 3.14
CA GLY A 408 12.87 -3.29 1.86
C GLY A 408 13.29 -2.31 0.75
N HIS A 409 13.08 -1.01 0.92
CA HIS A 409 13.50 0.01 -0.04
C HIS A 409 15.02 0.08 -0.15
N ARG A 410 15.54 0.23 -1.38
CA ARG A 410 16.95 0.52 -1.63
C ARG A 410 17.35 1.81 -0.89
N VAL A 411 18.51 1.75 -0.25
CA VAL A 411 19.23 2.89 0.31
C VAL A 411 20.49 3.04 -0.52
N ASP A 412 20.80 4.26 -0.98
CA ASP A 412 22.07 4.50 -1.63
C ASP A 412 23.19 4.64 -0.59
N GLU A 413 24.33 4.04 -0.91
CA GLU A 413 25.55 4.08 -0.10
C GLU A 413 25.99 5.54 0.12
N PRO A 414 26.29 5.98 1.36
CA PRO A 414 26.71 7.35 1.61
C PRO A 414 28.00 7.68 0.85
N LEU A 415 27.90 8.56 -0.16
CA LEU A 415 29.07 9.04 -0.88
C LEU A 415 29.91 9.93 0.04
N ASP A 416 31.18 9.58 0.21
CA ASP A 416 32.19 10.52 0.68
C ASP A 416 32.53 11.49 -0.46
N TYR A 417 32.55 12.79 -0.17
CA TYR A 417 32.88 13.82 -1.15
C TYR A 417 33.32 15.13 -0.49
N ASP A 418 34.26 15.82 -1.13
CA ASP A 418 34.72 17.15 -0.75
C ASP A 418 33.57 18.16 -0.82
N ARG A 419 33.21 18.73 0.34
CA ARG A 419 32.02 19.57 0.50
C ARG A 419 32.28 20.99 0.00
N GLU A 420 33.50 21.47 0.20
CA GLU A 420 34.03 22.76 -0.23
C GLU A 420 34.10 22.81 -1.78
N GLU A 421 34.53 21.74 -2.43
CA GLU A 421 34.59 21.59 -3.88
C GLU A 421 33.20 21.50 -4.50
N VAL A 422 32.26 20.76 -3.92
CA VAL A 422 30.84 20.79 -4.36
C VAL A 422 30.23 22.20 -4.24
N ILE A 423 30.65 22.99 -3.24
CA ILE A 423 30.27 24.40 -3.12
C ILE A 423 30.96 25.27 -4.18
N ARG A 424 32.23 25.01 -4.55
CA ARG A 424 32.93 25.67 -5.66
C ARG A 424 32.24 25.42 -7.00
N LEU A 425 31.95 24.15 -7.31
CA LEU A 425 31.31 23.73 -8.56
C LEU A 425 29.90 24.32 -8.72
N LYS A 426 29.10 24.37 -7.64
CA LYS A 426 27.77 25.04 -7.65
C LYS A 426 27.86 26.53 -7.99
N LYS A 427 28.90 27.24 -7.54
CA LYS A 427 29.11 28.66 -7.87
C LYS A 427 29.47 28.91 -9.34
N LEU A 428 30.04 27.92 -10.04
CA LEU A 428 30.46 28.04 -11.44
C LEU A 428 29.31 28.00 -12.45
N LYS A 429 28.11 27.53 -12.07
CA LYS A 429 26.91 27.38 -12.93
C LYS A 429 27.18 26.52 -14.18
N MET A 430 27.82 25.37 -13.97
CA MET A 430 28.07 24.37 -15.01
C MET A 430 26.74 23.78 -15.57
N CYS A 431 26.75 23.31 -16.81
CA CYS A 431 25.54 22.77 -17.45
C CYS A 431 25.32 21.29 -17.11
N ASN A 432 24.37 21.00 -16.20
CA ASN A 432 24.03 19.63 -15.78
C ASN A 432 23.75 18.69 -16.98
N GLN A 433 23.05 19.19 -18.01
CA GLN A 433 22.71 18.40 -19.20
C GLN A 433 23.94 18.04 -20.05
N HIS A 434 25.05 18.78 -19.92
CA HIS A 434 26.32 18.49 -20.61
C HIS A 434 27.22 17.54 -19.80
N TYR A 435 27.28 17.70 -18.47
CA TYR A 435 28.20 16.95 -17.60
C TYR A 435 27.60 15.69 -16.96
N ILE A 436 26.27 15.59 -16.88
CA ILE A 436 25.53 14.50 -16.23
C ILE A 436 24.54 13.85 -17.21
N GLY A 437 23.96 14.64 -18.12
CA GLY A 437 23.14 14.16 -19.24
C GLY A 437 23.96 13.82 -20.50
N GLY A 438 23.28 13.32 -21.53
CA GLY A 438 23.87 12.95 -22.83
C GLY A 438 24.29 14.13 -23.73
N GLY A 439 24.82 15.21 -23.15
CA GLY A 439 25.21 16.43 -23.85
C GLY A 439 24.11 17.50 -23.88
N CYS A 440 24.52 18.77 -23.87
CA CYS A 440 23.61 19.91 -23.99
C CYS A 440 23.22 20.15 -25.45
N CYS A 441 21.93 20.22 -25.74
CA CYS A 441 21.40 20.47 -27.09
C CYS A 441 21.95 21.75 -27.74
N HIS A 442 22.17 22.82 -26.97
CA HIS A 442 22.75 24.08 -27.48
C HIS A 442 24.25 23.93 -27.79
N TYR A 443 25.00 23.22 -26.95
CA TYR A 443 26.42 22.94 -27.18
C TYR A 443 26.62 22.04 -28.41
N ASN A 444 25.90 20.92 -28.47
CA ASN A 444 25.98 19.94 -29.56
C ASN A 444 25.51 20.54 -30.91
N ALA A 445 24.66 21.58 -30.89
CA ALA A 445 24.24 22.33 -32.08
C ALA A 445 25.18 23.49 -32.47
N GLY A 446 26.40 23.54 -31.91
CA GLY A 446 27.41 24.57 -32.20
C GLY A 446 27.08 25.97 -31.68
N LYS A 447 26.16 26.07 -30.71
CA LYS A 447 25.57 27.32 -30.20
C LYS A 447 25.76 27.41 -28.68
N SER A 448 27.00 27.24 -28.24
CA SER A 448 27.40 27.29 -26.83
C SER A 448 27.07 28.63 -26.16
N ASP A 449 27.04 29.71 -26.95
CA ASP A 449 26.59 31.06 -26.60
C ASP A 449 25.15 31.13 -26.09
N LYS A 450 24.28 30.20 -26.51
CA LYS A 450 22.84 30.23 -26.21
C LYS A 450 22.45 29.44 -24.97
N CYS A 451 23.41 28.81 -24.30
CA CYS A 451 23.17 28.17 -23.01
C CYS A 451 23.53 29.13 -21.87
N PRO A 452 22.64 29.35 -20.88
CA PRO A 452 22.95 30.19 -19.70
C PRO A 452 23.91 29.51 -18.69
N HIS A 453 24.55 28.41 -19.08
CA HIS A 453 25.41 27.56 -18.25
C HIS A 453 26.73 27.25 -18.94
N LYS A 454 27.79 27.03 -18.15
CA LYS A 454 29.13 26.79 -18.66
C LYS A 454 29.34 25.35 -19.14
N HIS A 455 30.14 25.21 -20.20
CA HIS A 455 30.56 23.94 -20.83
C HIS A 455 32.08 23.75 -20.85
N GLU A 456 32.84 24.68 -20.28
CA GLU A 456 34.30 24.58 -20.14
C GLU A 456 34.64 24.31 -18.67
N VAL A 457 35.47 23.31 -18.40
CA VAL A 457 36.13 23.14 -17.10
C VAL A 457 37.34 24.06 -17.04
N LYS A 458 37.47 24.81 -15.94
CA LYS A 458 38.65 25.61 -15.57
C LYS A 458 39.04 25.30 -14.13
#